data_AF-A0A4S5CV02-F1
#
_entry.id   AF-A0A4S5CV02-F1
#
_cell.length_a   1.000
_cell.length_b   1.000
_cell.length_c   1.000
_cell.angle_alpha   90.00
_cell.angle_beta   90.00
_cell.angle_gamma   90.00
#
_symmetry.space_group_name_H-M   'P 1'
#
loop_
_entity.id
_entity.type
_entity.pdbx_description
1 polymer ?
#
loop_
_entity_poly.entity_id
_entity_poly.type
_entity_poly.pdbx_seq_one_letter_code
_entity_poly.pdbx_strand_id
1 'polypeptide(L)'
;MLSIIEVVIVLVAAALMTLQGIQRDVEKRRHDVLSVEGANQAVINAALSKWVTDKYGTLVGQMVGGKTTPVTPPTFAELRAGSYLKANYAAGPFWGGSYMIQMSVGPDDCGTGTTSCQVSYVFYSSKPVTRLGQPDAAGAGIVAQAAGNGFGFSTSQNSAVVRGLNGAWTATNPVPGAPAGIVMATNGPSSDGNSVFIRRDGSLKWTGSQDVNGVDLHNVGNIDATGMIAAPTLAASNVAISNAVRSPGTLAVQNADGTAPAPISTGDSTVNGQLQVTQTITPGAVATPRAWCPTNGAMAQNSDGRGQVLSCQDHAWLPIGGPALRHGYFMVQNGWGVPTPNCSTGGIPQIVFSPVSFYVNPTATVNVSASGSGPWTVFITDGNGNGIGGMAVVETYCSY
;
A
#
# COMPACT_ATOMS: atom_id res chain seq x y z
N MET A 1 50.79 -4.48 85.12
CA MET A 1 50.01 -5.72 85.39
C MET A 1 48.57 -5.39 85.09
N LEU A 2 48.01 -5.95 84.01
CA LEU A 2 46.57 -5.83 83.72
C LEU A 2 45.79 -6.57 84.81
N SER A 3 44.78 -5.92 85.38
CA SER A 3 43.92 -6.52 86.40
C SER A 3 43.11 -7.68 85.80
N ILE A 4 42.88 -8.75 86.56
CA ILE A 4 42.00 -9.87 86.15
C ILE A 4 40.61 -9.34 85.72
N ILE A 5 40.12 -8.28 86.37
CA ILE A 5 38.84 -7.63 86.03
C ILE A 5 38.86 -7.06 84.62
N GLU A 6 39.98 -6.48 84.20
CA GLU A 6 40.15 -5.81 82.90
C GLU A 6 40.21 -6.85 81.76
N VAL A 7 40.85 -7.99 81.99
CA VAL A 7 40.88 -9.13 81.05
C VAL A 7 39.49 -9.74 80.87
N VAL A 8 38.69 -9.87 81.94
CA VAL A 8 37.32 -10.40 81.87
C VAL A 8 36.39 -9.45 81.10
N ILE A 9 36.49 -8.14 81.31
CA ILE A 9 35.67 -7.15 80.60
C ILE A 9 35.96 -7.16 79.10
N VAL A 10 37.25 -7.24 78.70
CA VAL A 10 37.65 -7.29 77.29
C VAL A 10 37.15 -8.57 76.61
N LEU A 11 37.22 -9.72 77.27
CA LEU A 11 36.71 -10.99 76.74
C LEU A 11 35.19 -10.99 76.55
N VAL A 12 34.43 -10.44 77.51
CA VAL A 12 32.97 -10.33 77.39
C VAL A 12 32.59 -9.35 76.28
N ALA A 13 33.26 -8.20 76.18
CA ALA A 13 33.02 -7.23 75.11
C ALA A 13 33.35 -7.82 73.72
N ALA A 14 34.45 -8.56 73.58
CA ALA A 14 34.82 -9.23 72.33
C ALA A 14 33.81 -10.35 71.96
N ALA A 15 33.34 -11.13 72.93
CA ALA A 15 32.31 -12.15 72.70
C ALA A 15 30.96 -11.54 72.26
N LEU A 16 30.55 -10.43 72.88
CA LEU A 16 29.32 -9.71 72.50
C LEU A 16 29.44 -9.08 71.11
N MET A 17 30.58 -8.45 70.79
CA MET A 17 30.82 -7.86 69.46
C MET A 17 30.88 -8.91 68.35
N THR A 18 31.49 -10.07 68.61
CA THR A 18 31.53 -11.19 67.65
C THR A 18 30.15 -11.80 67.43
N LEU A 19 29.35 -11.99 68.49
CA LEU A 19 27.96 -12.45 68.38
C LEU A 19 27.09 -11.47 67.58
N GLN A 20 27.20 -10.16 67.83
CA GLN A 20 26.51 -9.14 67.05
C GLN A 20 26.97 -9.11 65.59
N GLY A 21 28.27 -9.31 65.33
CA GLY A 21 28.83 -9.40 63.99
C GLY A 21 28.28 -10.59 63.20
N ILE A 22 28.22 -11.78 63.82
CA ILE A 22 27.64 -12.99 63.20
C ILE A 22 26.15 -12.80 62.94
N GLN A 23 25.39 -12.23 63.89
CA GLN A 23 23.97 -11.96 63.70
C GLN A 23 23.73 -11.01 62.51
N ARG A 24 24.49 -9.92 62.42
CA ARG A 24 24.39 -8.97 61.29
C ARG A 24 24.79 -9.59 59.96
N ASP A 25 25.82 -10.43 59.92
CA ASP A 25 26.24 -11.12 58.69
C ASP A 25 25.16 -12.11 58.21
N VAL A 26 24.57 -12.87 59.14
CA VAL A 26 23.46 -13.80 58.83
C VAL A 26 22.24 -13.04 58.31
N GLU A 27 21.88 -11.91 58.93
CA GLU A 27 20.76 -11.08 58.48
C GLU A 27 21.02 -10.46 57.11
N LYS A 28 22.24 -9.98 56.88
CA LYS A 28 22.65 -9.44 55.58
C LYS A 28 22.60 -10.49 54.48
N ARG A 29 23.20 -11.67 54.69
CA ARG A 29 23.15 -12.76 53.71
C ARG A 29 21.73 -13.20 53.41
N ARG A 30 20.89 -13.29 54.45
CA ARG A 30 19.48 -13.63 54.26
C ARG A 30 18.76 -12.58 53.44
N HIS A 31 18.99 -11.30 53.73
CA HIS A 31 18.44 -10.19 52.94
C HIS A 31 18.90 -10.28 51.48
N ASP A 32 20.18 -10.56 51.22
CA ASP A 32 20.72 -10.70 49.87
C ASP A 32 20.06 -11.86 49.12
N VAL A 33 19.89 -13.03 49.74
CA VAL A 33 19.22 -14.18 49.12
C VAL A 33 17.74 -13.88 48.84
N LEU A 34 17.03 -13.23 49.76
CA LEU A 34 15.64 -12.81 49.54
C LEU A 34 15.52 -11.79 48.40
N SER A 35 16.47 -10.85 48.30
CA SER A 35 16.51 -9.84 47.25
C SER A 35 16.75 -10.48 45.88
N VAL A 36 17.71 -11.42 45.78
CA VAL A 36 17.97 -12.18 44.55
C VAL A 36 16.74 -12.99 44.14
N GLU A 37 16.02 -13.58 45.09
CA GLU A 37 14.79 -14.30 44.78
C GLU A 37 13.69 -13.37 44.26
N GLY A 38 13.56 -12.17 44.83
CA GLY A 38 12.66 -11.14 44.30
C GLY A 38 13.00 -10.77 42.86
N ALA A 39 14.27 -10.57 42.54
CA ALA A 39 14.72 -10.31 41.17
C ALA A 39 14.40 -11.47 40.21
N ASN A 40 14.57 -12.72 40.65
CA ASN A 40 14.18 -13.89 39.86
C ASN A 40 12.67 -13.92 39.57
N GLN A 41 11.85 -13.64 40.59
CA GLN A 41 10.40 -13.56 40.44
C GLN A 41 9.98 -12.44 39.50
N ALA A 42 10.65 -11.29 39.53
CA ALA A 42 10.40 -10.19 38.60
C ALA A 42 10.59 -10.59 37.13
N VAL A 43 11.65 -11.35 36.82
CA VAL A 43 11.90 -11.85 35.46
C VAL A 43 10.80 -12.83 35.02
N ILE A 44 10.38 -13.73 35.91
CA ILE A 44 9.29 -14.68 35.62
C ILE A 44 7.98 -13.92 35.37
N ASN A 45 7.65 -12.94 36.22
CA ASN A 45 6.44 -12.14 36.05
C ASN A 45 6.47 -11.32 34.75
N ALA A 46 7.62 -10.73 34.39
CA ALA A 46 7.77 -10.02 33.12
C ALA A 46 7.59 -10.93 31.89
N ALA A 47 8.12 -12.16 31.96
CA ALA A 47 7.92 -13.16 30.92
C ALA A 47 6.44 -13.56 30.80
N LEU A 48 5.75 -13.74 31.93
CA LEU A 48 4.33 -14.03 31.98
C LEU A 48 3.49 -12.88 31.40
N SER A 49 3.76 -11.63 31.80
CA SER A 49 3.13 -10.44 31.23
C SER A 49 3.25 -10.40 29.71
N LYS A 50 4.46 -10.63 29.18
CA LYS A 50 4.70 -10.63 27.73
C LYS A 50 3.95 -11.77 27.02
N TRP A 51 3.93 -12.97 27.62
CA TRP A 51 3.20 -14.10 27.07
C TRP A 51 1.69 -13.84 27.01
N VAL A 52 1.12 -13.24 28.05
CA VAL A 52 -0.31 -12.88 28.10
C VAL A 52 -0.66 -11.88 27.01
N THR A 53 0.15 -10.84 26.82
CA THR A 53 -0.05 -9.87 25.73
C THR A 53 0.01 -10.54 24.35
N ASP A 54 0.99 -11.40 24.12
CA ASP A 54 1.16 -12.09 22.84
C ASP A 54 0.05 -13.10 22.59
N LYS A 55 -0.44 -13.81 23.62
CA LYS A 55 -1.49 -14.84 23.52
C LYS A 55 -2.90 -14.32 23.79
N TYR A 56 -3.08 -13.02 23.99
CA TYR A 56 -4.36 -12.40 24.34
C TYR A 56 -5.54 -12.90 23.51
N GLY A 57 -5.44 -12.85 22.17
CA GLY A 57 -6.55 -13.29 21.30
C GLY A 57 -6.91 -14.78 21.48
N THR A 58 -5.91 -15.64 21.71
CA THR A 58 -6.14 -17.06 22.03
C THR A 58 -6.77 -17.24 23.40
N LEU A 59 -6.31 -16.48 24.41
CA LEU A 59 -6.82 -16.55 25.78
C LEU A 59 -8.28 -16.05 25.86
N VAL A 60 -8.61 -14.95 25.18
CA VAL A 60 -9.99 -14.48 25.03
C VAL A 60 -10.84 -15.49 24.25
N GLY A 61 -10.26 -16.12 23.21
CA GLY A 61 -10.92 -17.18 22.46
C GLY A 61 -11.32 -18.41 23.29
N GLN A 62 -10.67 -18.66 24.44
CA GLN A 62 -11.02 -19.76 25.34
C GLN A 62 -12.34 -19.51 26.11
N MET A 63 -12.80 -18.25 26.21
CA MET A 63 -14.04 -17.87 26.91
C MET A 63 -15.30 -17.92 26.04
N VAL A 64 -15.18 -18.14 24.73
CA VAL A 64 -16.32 -18.08 23.79
C VAL A 64 -17.40 -19.10 24.20
N GLY A 65 -18.56 -18.58 24.65
CA GLY A 65 -19.75 -19.37 25.01
C GLY A 65 -20.06 -19.49 26.50
N GLY A 66 -19.79 -18.47 27.33
CA GLY A 66 -20.20 -18.43 28.75
C GLY A 66 -19.47 -19.43 29.65
N LYS A 67 -18.28 -19.87 29.21
CA LYS A 67 -17.52 -20.92 29.89
C LYS A 67 -16.77 -20.34 31.07
N THR A 68 -17.20 -20.68 32.28
CA THR A 68 -16.48 -20.56 33.56
C THR A 68 -15.18 -21.41 33.61
N THR A 69 -14.62 -21.77 32.46
CA THR A 69 -13.49 -22.69 32.39
C THR A 69 -12.22 -21.93 32.78
N PRO A 70 -11.46 -22.40 33.78
CA PRO A 70 -10.19 -21.80 34.16
C PRO A 70 -9.28 -21.69 32.95
N VAL A 71 -8.83 -20.47 32.65
CA VAL A 71 -7.83 -20.22 31.61
C VAL A 71 -6.57 -20.97 32.01
N THR A 72 -6.12 -21.89 31.16
CA THR A 72 -4.95 -22.72 31.51
C THR A 72 -3.70 -21.83 31.46
N PRO A 73 -3.00 -21.65 32.59
CA PRO A 73 -1.81 -20.83 32.63
C PRO A 73 -0.64 -21.51 31.91
N PRO A 74 0.33 -20.73 31.39
CA PRO A 74 1.50 -21.31 30.77
C PRO A 74 2.40 -21.99 31.79
N THR A 75 3.01 -23.09 31.39
CA THR A 75 4.13 -23.71 32.11
C THR A 75 5.43 -22.94 31.85
N PHE A 76 6.41 -23.04 32.76
CA PHE A 76 7.74 -22.46 32.52
C PHE A 76 8.44 -23.07 31.29
N ALA A 77 8.12 -24.32 30.96
CA ALA A 77 8.60 -24.96 29.74
C ALA A 77 8.06 -24.25 28.49
N GLU A 78 6.77 -23.90 28.46
CA GLU A 78 6.14 -23.15 27.37
C GLU A 78 6.65 -21.71 27.28
N LEU A 79 6.82 -21.02 28.42
CA LEU A 79 7.41 -19.68 28.44
C LEU A 79 8.83 -19.68 27.85
N ARG A 80 9.62 -20.71 28.11
CA ARG A 80 10.95 -20.87 27.52
C ARG A 80 10.89 -21.25 26.04
N ALA A 81 10.03 -22.19 25.66
CA ALA A 81 9.85 -22.59 24.25
C ALA A 81 9.42 -21.39 23.38
N GLY A 82 8.61 -20.50 23.93
CA GLY A 82 8.22 -19.23 23.31
C GLY A 82 9.24 -18.10 23.44
N SER A 83 10.45 -18.35 23.98
CA SER A 83 11.50 -17.34 24.20
C SER A 83 11.11 -16.17 25.11
N TYR A 84 10.08 -16.34 25.97
CA TYR A 84 9.69 -15.39 27.01
C TYR A 84 10.62 -15.47 28.23
N LEU A 85 11.07 -16.68 28.57
CA LEU A 85 12.11 -16.93 29.57
C LEU A 85 13.43 -17.31 28.89
N LYS A 86 14.50 -16.56 29.17
CA LYS A 86 15.83 -16.77 28.59
C LYS A 86 16.68 -17.80 29.32
N ALA A 87 16.27 -18.20 30.53
CA ALA A 87 17.00 -19.13 31.38
C ALA A 87 16.05 -20.15 32.02
N ASN A 88 16.60 -21.27 32.48
CA ASN A 88 15.87 -22.24 33.28
C ASN A 88 15.78 -21.73 34.72
N TYR A 89 14.56 -21.40 35.16
CA TYR A 89 14.28 -21.05 36.55
C TYR A 89 13.80 -22.27 37.33
N ALA A 90 14.10 -22.30 38.64
CA ALA A 90 13.57 -23.31 39.53
C ALA A 90 12.03 -23.26 39.57
N ALA A 91 11.38 -24.41 39.76
CA ALA A 91 9.93 -24.51 39.81
C ALA A 91 9.30 -23.91 41.09
N GLY A 92 10.12 -23.40 42.01
CA GLY A 92 9.68 -22.81 43.27
C GLY A 92 10.78 -21.99 43.93
N PRO A 93 10.44 -21.24 44.98
CA PRO A 93 11.38 -20.39 45.68
C PRO A 93 12.32 -21.18 46.60
N PHE A 94 13.45 -20.57 46.98
CA PHE A 94 14.48 -21.24 47.80
C PHE A 94 14.00 -21.64 49.20
N TRP A 95 12.92 -21.03 49.73
CA TRP A 95 12.31 -21.42 51.01
C TRP A 95 11.36 -22.62 50.90
N GLY A 96 11.22 -23.20 49.70
CA GLY A 96 10.41 -24.37 49.41
C GLY A 96 8.99 -24.05 48.92
N GLY A 97 8.33 -25.07 48.37
CA GLY A 97 7.06 -24.92 47.66
C GLY A 97 7.25 -24.81 46.15
N SER A 98 6.23 -24.31 45.46
CA SER A 98 6.21 -24.15 44.00
C SER A 98 5.67 -22.78 43.62
N TYR A 99 6.04 -22.34 42.43
CA TYR A 99 5.44 -21.18 41.79
C TYR A 99 4.09 -21.55 41.18
N MET A 100 3.08 -20.74 41.47
CA MET A 100 1.70 -20.93 41.03
C MET A 100 1.29 -19.76 40.15
N ILE A 101 0.53 -20.06 39.10
CA ILE A 101 -0.08 -19.06 38.23
C ILE A 101 -1.58 -19.38 38.18
N GLN A 102 -2.43 -18.38 38.40
CA GLN A 102 -3.86 -18.47 38.14
C GLN A 102 -4.22 -17.38 37.14
N MET A 103 -5.09 -17.72 36.19
CA MET A 103 -5.50 -16.83 35.12
C MET A 103 -7.02 -16.82 34.98
N SER A 104 -7.55 -15.66 34.63
CA SER A 104 -8.95 -15.45 34.29
C SER A 104 -9.07 -14.47 33.13
N VAL A 105 -10.14 -14.57 32.38
CA VAL A 105 -10.56 -13.55 31.41
C VAL A 105 -11.90 -13.03 31.88
N GLY A 106 -12.09 -11.71 31.88
CA GLY A 106 -13.35 -11.10 32.30
C GLY A 106 -13.64 -9.79 31.56
N PRO A 107 -14.87 -9.25 31.68
CA PRO A 107 -16.04 -9.83 32.36
C PRO A 107 -16.62 -11.06 31.61
N ASP A 108 -17.60 -11.74 32.19
CA ASP A 108 -18.29 -12.86 31.54
C ASP A 108 -18.85 -12.41 30.17
N ASP A 109 -18.90 -13.34 29.21
CA ASP A 109 -19.33 -13.12 27.82
C ASP A 109 -18.49 -12.13 26.98
N CYS A 110 -17.30 -11.73 27.46
CA CYS A 110 -16.41 -10.91 26.65
C CYS A 110 -15.81 -11.73 25.47
N GLY A 111 -15.63 -11.08 24.31
CA GLY A 111 -15.07 -11.71 23.10
C GLY A 111 -14.01 -10.87 22.39
N THR A 112 -13.34 -11.44 21.39
CA THR A 112 -12.23 -10.78 20.65
C THR A 112 -12.66 -9.52 19.86
N GLY A 113 -13.96 -9.21 19.80
CA GLY A 113 -14.51 -7.99 19.20
C GLY A 113 -15.02 -6.95 20.20
N THR A 114 -14.95 -7.24 21.51
CA THR A 114 -15.37 -6.30 22.57
C THR A 114 -14.16 -5.64 23.19
N THR A 115 -14.19 -4.30 23.34
CA THR A 115 -13.10 -3.49 23.90
C THR A 115 -12.94 -3.63 25.43
N SER A 116 -13.77 -4.44 26.08
CA SER A 116 -13.83 -4.61 27.54
C SER A 116 -13.21 -5.91 28.04
N CYS A 117 -12.72 -6.80 27.16
CA CYS A 117 -12.07 -8.04 27.60
C CYS A 117 -10.72 -7.76 28.25
N GLN A 118 -10.55 -8.20 29.49
CA GLN A 118 -9.28 -8.17 30.21
C GLN A 118 -8.86 -9.58 30.57
N VAL A 119 -7.62 -9.93 30.23
CA VAL A 119 -6.97 -11.12 30.79
C VAL A 119 -6.30 -10.69 32.09
N SER A 120 -6.63 -11.34 33.21
CA SER A 120 -6.01 -11.12 34.52
C SER A 120 -5.24 -12.35 34.96
N TYR A 121 -4.13 -12.16 35.67
CA TYR A 121 -3.42 -13.27 36.29
C TYR A 121 -2.82 -12.89 37.63
N VAL A 122 -2.60 -13.91 38.46
CA VAL A 122 -1.82 -13.81 39.69
C VAL A 122 -0.69 -14.83 39.68
N PHE A 123 0.50 -14.40 40.05
CA PHE A 123 1.71 -15.22 40.17
C PHE A 123 2.18 -15.22 41.61
N TYR A 124 2.25 -16.38 42.27
CA TYR A 124 2.51 -16.45 43.71
C TYR A 124 3.28 -17.70 44.13
N SER A 125 3.78 -17.69 45.37
CA SER A 125 4.44 -18.84 46.00
C SER A 125 3.42 -19.71 46.76
N SER A 126 3.51 -21.03 46.59
CA SER A 126 2.57 -21.97 47.24
C SER A 126 2.79 -22.13 48.75
N LYS A 127 3.91 -21.63 49.29
CA LYS A 127 4.28 -21.64 50.70
C LYS A 127 4.82 -20.26 51.11
N PRO A 128 4.58 -19.83 52.35
CA PRO A 128 5.06 -18.55 52.82
C PRO A 128 6.57 -18.53 52.96
N VAL A 129 7.15 -17.34 52.83
CA VAL A 129 8.52 -17.08 53.28
C VAL A 129 8.56 -17.42 54.77
N THR A 130 9.53 -18.22 55.19
CA THR A 130 9.68 -18.62 56.60
C THR A 130 11.01 -18.17 57.19
N ARG A 131 11.01 -17.96 58.51
CA ARG A 131 12.19 -17.79 59.35
C ARG A 131 12.01 -18.69 60.56
N LEU A 132 12.93 -19.63 60.77
CA LEU A 132 12.87 -20.60 61.88
C LEU A 132 11.54 -21.41 61.91
N GLY A 133 11.03 -21.77 60.74
CA GLY A 133 9.78 -22.54 60.60
C GLY A 133 8.49 -21.74 60.78
N GLN A 134 8.58 -20.44 61.10
CA GLN A 134 7.42 -19.55 61.23
C GLN A 134 7.28 -18.63 60.01
N PRO A 135 6.06 -18.23 59.63
CA PRO A 135 5.84 -17.24 58.57
C PRO A 135 6.59 -15.93 58.84
N ASP A 136 7.29 -15.42 57.82
CA ASP A 136 8.08 -14.20 57.89
C ASP A 136 7.60 -13.15 56.88
N ALA A 137 6.66 -12.33 57.34
CA ALA A 137 6.11 -11.22 56.55
C ALA A 137 7.16 -10.14 56.23
N ALA A 138 8.15 -9.92 57.09
CA ALA A 138 9.21 -8.95 56.83
C ALA A 138 10.14 -9.45 55.70
N GLY A 139 10.49 -10.74 55.71
CA GLY A 139 11.19 -11.40 54.62
C GLY A 139 10.42 -11.35 53.29
N ALA A 140 9.11 -11.60 53.33
CA ALA A 140 8.25 -11.45 52.15
C ALA A 140 8.22 -10.00 51.62
N GLY A 141 8.26 -9.01 52.51
CA GLY A 141 8.40 -7.61 52.15
C GLY A 141 9.70 -7.31 51.39
N ILE A 142 10.83 -7.89 51.81
CA ILE A 142 12.12 -7.75 51.10
C ILE A 142 12.04 -8.34 49.69
N VAL A 143 11.47 -9.54 49.56
CA VAL A 143 11.29 -10.20 48.24
C VAL A 143 10.42 -9.34 47.34
N ALA A 144 9.27 -8.88 47.84
CA ALA A 144 8.35 -8.03 47.07
C ALA A 144 9.04 -6.72 46.64
N GLN A 145 9.76 -6.05 47.55
CA GLN A 145 10.51 -4.82 47.24
C GLN A 145 11.56 -5.04 46.16
N ALA A 146 12.33 -6.13 46.23
CA ALA A 146 13.33 -6.45 45.22
C ALA A 146 12.70 -6.85 43.88
N ALA A 147 11.52 -7.46 43.89
CA ALA A 147 10.77 -7.82 42.69
C ALA A 147 10.10 -6.61 42.00
N GLY A 148 9.87 -5.52 42.74
CA GLY A 148 9.36 -4.24 42.26
C GLY A 148 7.85 -4.06 42.39
N ASN A 149 7.32 -2.94 41.88
CA ASN A 149 5.96 -2.45 42.14
C ASN A 149 4.82 -3.38 41.68
N GLY A 150 5.10 -4.36 40.81
CA GLY A 150 4.13 -5.37 40.41
C GLY A 150 3.84 -6.41 41.50
N PHE A 151 4.64 -6.44 42.57
CA PHE A 151 4.56 -7.41 43.65
C PHE A 151 3.95 -6.84 44.93
N GLY A 152 3.47 -7.75 45.75
CA GLY A 152 2.88 -7.51 47.06
C GLY A 152 3.11 -8.70 47.98
N PHE A 153 2.74 -8.53 49.24
CA PHE A 153 2.83 -9.62 50.22
C PHE A 153 1.68 -9.62 51.23
N SER A 154 1.40 -10.79 51.81
CA SER A 154 0.46 -10.93 52.94
C SER A 154 1.15 -10.64 54.27
N THR A 155 0.49 -9.89 55.15
CA THR A 155 1.07 -9.49 56.45
C THR A 155 0.48 -10.32 57.58
N SER A 156 1.16 -10.30 58.74
CA SER A 156 0.63 -10.97 59.94
C SER A 156 -0.63 -10.32 60.51
N GLN A 157 -0.89 -9.05 60.19
CA GLN A 157 -2.08 -8.32 60.63
C GLN A 157 -3.32 -8.68 59.80
N ASN A 158 -3.12 -8.97 58.51
CA ASN A 158 -4.20 -9.39 57.62
C ASN A 158 -3.62 -10.35 56.58
N SER A 159 -3.61 -11.65 56.93
CA SER A 159 -3.03 -12.68 56.09
C SER A 159 -3.95 -13.14 54.96
N ALA A 160 -5.25 -12.81 55.04
CA ALA A 160 -6.26 -13.10 54.03
C ALA A 160 -6.10 -12.27 52.75
N VAL A 161 -5.37 -11.16 52.81
CA VAL A 161 -5.19 -10.23 51.69
C VAL A 161 -3.71 -10.05 51.41
N VAL A 162 -3.33 -10.12 50.13
CA VAL A 162 -2.04 -9.65 49.65
C VAL A 162 -2.18 -8.21 49.20
N ARG A 163 -1.30 -7.34 49.70
CA ARG A 163 -1.25 -5.92 49.32
C ARG A 163 -0.02 -5.66 48.48
N GLY A 164 -0.22 -5.04 47.31
CA GLY A 164 0.85 -4.51 46.48
C GLY A 164 1.66 -3.46 47.24
N LEU A 165 2.93 -3.32 46.87
CA LEU A 165 3.77 -2.26 47.43
C LEU A 165 3.08 -0.88 47.26
N ASN A 166 3.22 -0.02 48.27
CA ASN A 166 2.57 1.29 48.35
C ASN A 166 1.04 1.28 48.20
N GLY A 167 0.38 0.13 48.38
CA GLY A 167 -1.07 0.01 48.24
C GLY A 167 -1.56 0.07 46.79
N ALA A 168 -0.69 -0.16 45.81
CA ALA A 168 -1.01 -0.05 44.38
C ALA A 168 -2.15 -0.99 43.92
N TRP A 169 -2.35 -2.10 44.62
CA TRP A 169 -3.43 -3.06 44.40
C TRP A 169 -3.64 -3.92 45.64
N THR A 170 -4.78 -4.60 45.70
CA THR A 170 -5.08 -5.62 46.72
C THR A 170 -5.68 -6.85 46.05
N ALA A 171 -5.32 -8.03 46.52
CA ALA A 171 -5.92 -9.29 46.06
C ALA A 171 -6.13 -10.26 47.23
N THR A 172 -7.11 -11.16 47.11
CA THR A 172 -7.29 -12.27 48.06
C THR A 172 -6.05 -13.16 48.05
N ASN A 173 -5.59 -13.61 49.22
CA ASN A 173 -4.50 -14.58 49.30
C ASN A 173 -4.96 -15.94 48.76
N PRO A 174 -4.40 -16.42 47.63
CA PRO A 174 -4.90 -17.63 46.98
C PRO A 174 -4.39 -18.93 47.63
N VAL A 175 -3.53 -18.84 48.65
CA VAL A 175 -2.96 -20.02 49.33
C VAL A 175 -3.91 -20.56 50.39
N PRO A 176 -4.20 -21.88 50.42
CA PRO A 176 -5.06 -22.47 51.45
C PRO A 176 -4.62 -22.12 52.87
N GLY A 177 -5.59 -21.76 53.72
CA GLY A 177 -5.34 -21.27 55.08
C GLY A 177 -4.78 -19.84 55.16
N ALA A 178 -4.60 -19.18 54.02
CA ALA A 178 -4.17 -17.79 53.86
C ALA A 178 -3.07 -17.36 54.85
N PRO A 179 -1.88 -18.00 54.82
CA PRO A 179 -0.79 -17.68 55.73
C PRO A 179 -0.21 -16.28 55.45
N ALA A 180 0.39 -15.69 56.48
CA ALA A 180 1.22 -14.49 56.32
C ALA A 180 2.51 -14.82 55.55
N GLY A 181 3.15 -13.82 54.92
CA GLY A 181 4.41 -14.02 54.21
C GLY A 181 4.30 -14.66 52.82
N ILE A 182 3.11 -14.66 52.20
CA ILE A 182 2.96 -15.00 50.78
C ILE A 182 3.41 -13.81 49.94
N VAL A 183 4.24 -14.07 48.94
CA VAL A 183 4.61 -13.08 47.91
C VAL A 183 3.81 -13.38 46.65
N MET A 184 3.22 -12.34 46.06
CA MET A 184 2.37 -12.43 44.87
C MET A 184 2.58 -11.22 43.95
N ALA A 185 2.49 -11.44 42.64
CA ALA A 185 2.32 -10.42 41.62
C ALA A 185 0.97 -10.56 40.90
N THR A 186 0.55 -9.46 40.30
CA THR A 186 -0.60 -9.40 39.38
C THR A 186 -0.16 -8.77 38.06
N ASN A 187 -0.94 -8.95 37.00
CA ASN A 187 -0.76 -8.21 35.77
C ASN A 187 -1.19 -6.76 36.00
N GLY A 188 -0.23 -5.86 36.13
CA GLY A 188 -0.53 -4.45 36.36
C GLY A 188 -1.41 -3.83 35.26
N PRO A 189 -1.94 -2.61 35.48
CA PRO A 189 -2.95 -1.96 34.62
C PRO A 189 -2.53 -1.66 33.16
N SER A 190 -1.31 -2.00 32.75
CA SER A 190 -0.77 -1.74 31.40
C SER A 190 -0.63 -3.00 30.53
N SER A 191 -1.07 -4.16 31.02
CA SER A 191 -0.84 -5.47 30.38
C SER A 191 -2.12 -6.24 30.05
N ASP A 192 -3.27 -5.57 30.07
CA ASP A 192 -4.60 -6.14 29.84
C ASP A 192 -4.93 -6.40 28.36
N GLY A 193 -3.98 -6.17 27.45
CA GLY A 193 -4.11 -6.49 26.02
C GLY A 193 -4.85 -5.45 25.18
N ASN A 194 -5.31 -4.34 25.77
CA ASN A 194 -6.02 -3.26 25.07
C ASN A 194 -5.07 -2.26 24.37
N SER A 195 -4.02 -2.78 23.73
CA SER A 195 -2.84 -1.99 23.34
C SER A 195 -3.13 -0.86 22.35
N VAL A 196 -2.53 0.31 22.62
CA VAL A 196 -2.43 1.56 21.80
C VAL A 196 -1.73 1.35 20.44
N PHE A 197 -1.36 0.12 20.09
CA PHE A 197 -0.57 -0.23 18.92
C PHE A 197 -1.28 -1.26 18.03
N ILE A 198 -1.11 -1.13 16.71
CA ILE A 198 -1.61 -2.10 15.73
C ILE A 198 -0.76 -3.38 15.81
N ARG A 199 -1.39 -4.54 16.03
CA ARG A 199 -0.69 -5.83 16.06
C ARG A 199 -0.23 -6.24 14.66
N ARG A 200 1.03 -6.63 14.54
CA ARG A 200 1.65 -7.06 13.27
C ARG A 200 1.48 -8.56 12.97
N ASP A 201 1.04 -9.33 13.96
CA ASP A 201 0.92 -10.79 13.86
C ASP A 201 -0.44 -11.25 13.28
N GLY A 202 -1.32 -10.31 12.94
CA GLY A 202 -2.62 -10.60 12.34
C GLY A 202 -3.63 -11.28 13.26
N SER A 203 -3.29 -11.46 14.55
CA SER A 203 -4.18 -12.12 15.52
C SER A 203 -5.44 -11.31 15.85
N LEU A 204 -5.38 -9.99 15.64
CA LEU A 204 -6.53 -9.09 15.70
C LEU A 204 -6.66 -8.36 14.37
N LYS A 205 -7.82 -8.51 13.72
CA LYS A 205 -8.15 -7.74 12.52
C LYS A 205 -8.44 -6.30 12.91
N TRP A 206 -8.02 -5.37 12.06
CA TRP A 206 -8.42 -3.98 12.17
C TRP A 206 -9.83 -3.81 11.60
N THR A 207 -10.81 -3.55 12.46
CA THR A 207 -12.23 -3.52 12.07
C THR A 207 -12.84 -2.11 12.05
N GLY A 208 -12.06 -1.08 12.37
CA GLY A 208 -12.49 0.31 12.40
C GLY A 208 -11.72 1.19 11.41
N SER A 209 -12.26 2.38 11.15
CA SER A 209 -11.56 3.41 10.38
C SER A 209 -10.37 3.95 11.15
N GLN A 210 -9.28 4.23 10.44
CA GLN A 210 -8.16 4.97 11.00
C GLN A 210 -8.21 6.41 10.54
N ASP A 211 -8.20 7.30 11.50
CA ASP A 211 -7.86 8.70 11.25
C ASP A 211 -6.37 8.88 11.55
N VAL A 212 -5.62 9.31 10.54
CA VAL A 212 -4.19 9.65 10.69
C VAL A 212 -3.99 11.14 10.95
N ASN A 213 -5.07 11.93 11.04
CA ASN A 213 -5.09 13.35 11.41
C ASN A 213 -4.07 14.21 10.62
N GLY A 214 -4.00 13.99 9.30
CA GLY A 214 -3.09 14.72 8.41
C GLY A 214 -1.61 14.34 8.56
N VAL A 215 -1.30 13.23 9.23
CA VAL A 215 0.07 12.71 9.36
C VAL A 215 0.42 11.82 8.17
N ASP A 216 1.69 11.87 7.77
CA ASP A 216 2.22 11.06 6.69
C ASP A 216 2.28 9.56 7.02
N LEU A 217 1.95 8.74 6.02
CA LEU A 217 2.27 7.31 5.99
C LEU A 217 3.45 7.07 5.04
N HIS A 218 4.64 6.88 5.60
CA HIS A 218 5.87 6.61 4.83
C HIS A 218 6.16 5.12 4.68
N ASN A 219 6.87 4.74 3.62
CA ASN A 219 7.37 3.37 3.37
C ASN A 219 6.27 2.28 3.33
N VAL A 220 5.08 2.63 2.85
CA VAL A 220 4.03 1.64 2.58
C VAL A 220 4.43 0.86 1.33
N GLY A 221 4.72 -0.43 1.49
CA GLY A 221 5.12 -1.28 0.36
C GLY A 221 4.00 -1.47 -0.65
N ASN A 222 2.81 -1.88 -0.19
CA ASN A 222 1.62 -2.10 -1.01
C ASN A 222 0.38 -1.54 -0.30
N ILE A 223 -0.56 -1.01 -1.09
CA ILE A 223 -1.93 -0.68 -0.67
C ILE A 223 -2.87 -1.52 -1.51
N ASP A 224 -3.56 -2.48 -0.88
CA ASP A 224 -4.60 -3.29 -1.51
C ASP A 224 -5.96 -2.85 -0.95
N ALA A 225 -6.68 -2.04 -1.72
CA ALA A 225 -7.95 -1.47 -1.34
C ALA A 225 -9.08 -2.14 -2.13
N THR A 226 -10.06 -2.70 -1.42
CA THR A 226 -11.30 -3.22 -2.04
C THR A 226 -12.27 -2.10 -2.45
N GLY A 227 -12.01 -0.88 -1.99
CA GLY A 227 -12.83 0.30 -2.22
C GLY A 227 -12.09 1.39 -3.01
N MET A 228 -12.51 2.63 -2.80
CA MET A 228 -11.93 3.80 -3.46
C MET A 228 -10.76 4.36 -2.65
N ILE A 229 -9.67 4.71 -3.34
CA ILE A 229 -8.64 5.59 -2.80
C ILE A 229 -9.06 7.03 -3.12
N ALA A 230 -9.56 7.76 -2.13
CA ALA A 230 -9.97 9.15 -2.29
C ALA A 230 -8.80 10.07 -1.93
N ALA A 231 -8.18 10.68 -2.94
CA ALA A 231 -7.08 11.63 -2.78
C ALA A 231 -7.28 12.83 -3.73
N PRO A 232 -7.01 14.08 -3.28
CA PRO A 232 -7.01 15.25 -4.17
C PRO A 232 -5.98 15.12 -5.30
N THR A 233 -4.85 14.47 -5.01
CA THR A 233 -3.76 14.25 -5.95
C THR A 233 -3.18 12.85 -5.73
N LEU A 234 -2.94 12.12 -6.80
CA LEU A 234 -2.18 10.87 -6.81
C LEU A 234 -0.92 11.06 -7.65
N ALA A 235 0.25 11.10 -7.00
CA ALA A 235 1.53 11.13 -7.68
C ALA A 235 2.06 9.70 -7.83
N ALA A 236 2.20 9.24 -9.07
CA ALA A 236 2.70 7.90 -9.38
C ALA A 236 3.61 7.95 -10.62
N SER A 237 4.72 7.23 -10.59
CA SER A 237 5.63 7.12 -11.75
C SER A 237 5.04 6.28 -12.88
N ASN A 238 4.20 5.29 -12.55
CA ASN A 238 3.51 4.43 -13.49
C ASN A 238 2.11 4.14 -12.97
N VAL A 239 1.13 4.05 -13.87
CA VAL A 239 -0.25 3.70 -13.54
C VAL A 239 -0.73 2.63 -14.53
N ALA A 240 -1.03 1.44 -14.02
CA ALA A 240 -1.67 0.37 -14.79
C ALA A 240 -3.18 0.40 -14.55
N ILE A 241 -3.96 0.55 -15.63
CA ILE A 241 -5.42 0.64 -15.56
C ILE A 241 -6.00 -0.54 -16.33
N SER A 242 -6.76 -1.38 -15.64
CA SER A 242 -7.37 -2.59 -16.25
C SER A 242 -8.70 -2.33 -16.94
N ASN A 243 -9.40 -1.26 -16.57
CA ASN A 243 -10.76 -0.98 -17.03
C ASN A 243 -10.85 0.38 -17.75
N ALA A 244 -10.94 1.48 -17.00
CA ALA A 244 -11.17 2.80 -17.57
C ALA A 244 -10.71 3.92 -16.64
N VAL A 245 -10.36 5.06 -17.25
CA VAL A 245 -10.24 6.35 -16.56
C VAL A 245 -11.55 7.11 -16.74
N ARG A 246 -12.18 7.52 -15.64
CA ARG A 246 -13.40 8.35 -15.65
C ARG A 246 -13.08 9.69 -15.01
N SER A 247 -13.23 10.77 -15.77
CA SER A 247 -13.12 12.14 -15.26
C SER A 247 -14.51 12.78 -15.23
N PRO A 248 -14.90 13.48 -14.16
CA PRO A 248 -16.13 14.27 -14.14
C PRO A 248 -16.07 15.49 -15.09
N GLY A 249 -14.89 15.82 -15.60
CA GLY A 249 -14.68 16.86 -16.60
C GLY A 249 -13.70 16.40 -17.68
N THR A 250 -12.87 17.33 -18.17
CA THR A 250 -11.83 17.01 -19.16
C THR A 250 -10.78 16.08 -18.56
N LEU A 251 -10.39 15.04 -19.31
CA LEU A 251 -9.13 14.31 -19.04
C LEU A 251 -8.00 15.08 -19.73
N ALA A 252 -7.19 15.80 -18.95
CA ALA A 252 -6.01 16.50 -19.45
C ALA A 252 -4.77 15.60 -19.32
N VAL A 253 -4.00 15.46 -20.40
CA VAL A 253 -2.71 14.76 -20.40
C VAL A 253 -1.61 15.81 -20.57
N GLN A 254 -0.81 16.00 -19.53
CA GLN A 254 0.21 17.05 -19.43
C GLN A 254 1.53 16.46 -18.95
N ASN A 255 2.62 17.23 -19.11
CA ASN A 255 3.89 16.89 -18.52
C ASN A 255 3.83 16.97 -16.97
N ALA A 256 4.83 16.42 -16.29
CA ALA A 256 4.85 16.32 -14.82
C ALA A 256 4.68 17.67 -14.10
N ASP A 257 5.13 18.76 -14.71
CA ASP A 257 5.03 20.11 -14.14
C ASP A 257 3.67 20.77 -14.41
N GLY A 258 2.79 20.15 -15.20
CA GLY A 258 1.46 20.68 -15.54
C GLY A 258 1.47 21.89 -16.49
N THR A 259 2.63 22.23 -17.06
CA THR A 259 2.85 23.47 -17.83
C THR A 259 2.52 23.37 -19.32
N ALA A 260 2.41 22.16 -19.85
CA ALA A 260 2.27 21.87 -21.28
C ALA A 260 1.63 20.48 -21.51
N PRO A 261 0.92 20.27 -22.64
CA PRO A 261 0.40 18.96 -23.03
C PRO A 261 1.51 17.91 -23.14
N ALA A 262 1.19 16.66 -22.80
CA ALA A 262 2.07 15.50 -23.01
C ALA A 262 1.53 14.60 -24.14
N PRO A 263 2.41 13.89 -24.86
CA PRO A 263 1.99 12.98 -25.91
C PRO A 263 1.19 11.79 -25.35
N ILE A 264 0.23 11.32 -26.14
CA ILE A 264 -0.49 10.07 -25.90
C ILE A 264 -0.02 9.06 -26.96
N SER A 265 0.61 7.97 -26.52
CA SER A 265 1.03 6.86 -27.37
C SER A 265 0.17 5.65 -27.08
N THR A 266 -0.63 5.21 -28.04
CA THR A 266 -1.57 4.09 -27.90
C THR A 266 -1.48 3.17 -29.11
N GLY A 267 -2.02 1.95 -28.97
CA GLY A 267 -2.41 1.15 -30.14
C GLY A 267 -3.70 1.68 -30.77
N ASP A 268 -4.53 0.78 -31.27
CA ASP A 268 -5.84 1.14 -31.82
C ASP A 268 -6.69 1.88 -30.77
N SER A 269 -7.26 3.01 -31.18
CA SER A 269 -8.09 3.87 -30.34
C SER A 269 -9.41 4.16 -31.05
N THR A 270 -10.52 4.05 -30.31
CA THR A 270 -11.86 4.39 -30.81
C THR A 270 -12.35 5.67 -30.12
N VAL A 271 -12.70 6.67 -30.92
CA VAL A 271 -13.36 7.90 -30.45
C VAL A 271 -14.83 7.81 -30.83
N ASN A 272 -15.70 7.57 -29.84
CA ASN A 272 -17.16 7.49 -30.07
C ASN A 272 -17.81 8.87 -30.28
N GLY A 273 -17.14 9.94 -29.83
CA GLY A 273 -17.57 11.33 -30.03
C GLY A 273 -16.89 11.98 -31.23
N GLN A 274 -16.90 13.31 -31.25
CA GLN A 274 -16.19 14.07 -32.26
C GLN A 274 -14.68 14.11 -31.95
N LEU A 275 -13.86 13.81 -32.96
CA LEU A 275 -12.43 14.09 -32.93
C LEU A 275 -12.19 15.52 -33.45
N GLN A 276 -11.70 16.41 -32.59
CA GLN A 276 -11.24 17.75 -32.98
C GLN A 276 -9.72 17.81 -32.88
N VAL A 277 -9.05 18.09 -34.01
CA VAL A 277 -7.59 18.25 -34.08
C VAL A 277 -7.30 19.69 -34.45
N THR A 278 -6.50 20.38 -33.62
CA THR A 278 -6.14 21.80 -33.81
C THR A 278 -4.89 22.01 -34.65
N GLN A 279 -4.13 20.93 -34.87
CA GLN A 279 -2.91 20.91 -35.66
C GLN A 279 -3.12 19.98 -36.88
N THR A 280 -2.26 18.98 -37.06
CA THR A 280 -2.27 18.10 -38.23
C THR A 280 -2.70 16.68 -37.87
N ILE A 281 -3.29 15.99 -38.84
CA ILE A 281 -3.53 14.54 -38.81
C ILE A 281 -2.66 13.92 -39.89
N THR A 282 -1.86 12.93 -39.51
CA THR A 282 -1.04 12.14 -40.44
C THR A 282 -1.49 10.70 -40.38
N PRO A 283 -2.26 10.19 -41.37
CA PRO A 283 -2.63 8.78 -41.40
C PRO A 283 -1.38 7.90 -41.47
N GLY A 284 -1.28 6.90 -40.60
CA GLY A 284 -0.16 5.93 -40.64
C GLY A 284 -0.31 4.86 -41.73
N ALA A 285 -1.54 4.66 -42.23
CA ALA A 285 -1.80 3.72 -43.31
C ALA A 285 -1.30 4.27 -44.65
N VAL A 286 -0.72 3.40 -45.48
CA VAL A 286 -0.22 3.72 -46.82
C VAL A 286 -1.00 2.89 -47.84
N ALA A 287 -1.41 3.52 -48.94
CA ALA A 287 -2.21 2.90 -49.98
C ALA A 287 -1.83 3.40 -51.38
N THR A 288 -2.26 2.66 -52.39
CA THR A 288 -2.10 3.04 -53.80
C THR A 288 -3.48 3.35 -54.40
N PRO A 289 -3.63 4.41 -55.20
CA PRO A 289 -4.90 4.72 -55.85
C PRO A 289 -5.46 3.52 -56.64
N ARG A 290 -6.80 3.38 -56.65
CA ARG A 290 -7.58 2.27 -57.25
C ARG A 290 -7.35 0.89 -56.68
N ALA A 291 -6.40 0.69 -55.76
CA ALA A 291 -6.26 -0.58 -55.09
C ALA A 291 -7.45 -0.85 -54.17
N TRP A 292 -7.75 -2.14 -53.96
CA TRP A 292 -8.83 -2.55 -53.07
C TRP A 292 -8.57 -2.11 -51.63
N CYS A 293 -9.63 -1.74 -50.91
CA CYS A 293 -9.57 -1.37 -49.50
C CYS A 293 -10.66 -2.07 -48.68
N PRO A 294 -10.35 -2.50 -47.43
CA PRO A 294 -11.25 -3.33 -46.64
C PRO A 294 -12.46 -2.58 -46.10
N THR A 295 -12.31 -1.29 -45.79
CA THR A 295 -13.31 -0.53 -45.02
C THR A 295 -13.55 0.84 -45.64
N ASN A 296 -14.76 1.06 -46.15
CA ASN A 296 -15.17 2.38 -46.66
C ASN A 296 -15.06 3.45 -45.56
N GLY A 297 -14.59 4.64 -45.94
CA GLY A 297 -14.32 5.76 -45.03
C GLY A 297 -12.96 5.71 -44.33
N ALA A 298 -12.20 4.62 -44.47
CA ALA A 298 -10.80 4.59 -44.02
C ALA A 298 -9.97 5.64 -44.77
N MET A 299 -8.93 6.18 -44.10
CA MET A 299 -8.00 7.15 -44.68
C MET A 299 -6.59 6.58 -44.72
N ALA A 300 -5.86 6.88 -45.79
CA ALA A 300 -4.48 6.48 -45.97
C ALA A 300 -3.69 7.57 -46.72
N GLN A 301 -2.37 7.52 -46.66
CA GLN A 301 -1.49 8.32 -47.50
C GLN A 301 -1.20 7.58 -48.81
N ASN A 302 -1.03 8.30 -49.91
CA ASN A 302 -0.51 7.69 -51.13
C ASN A 302 0.92 7.17 -50.89
N SER A 303 1.20 5.96 -51.36
CA SER A 303 2.48 5.27 -51.39
C SER A 303 3.67 6.06 -51.94
N ASP A 304 3.43 7.16 -52.66
CA ASP A 304 4.49 8.03 -53.17
C ASP A 304 5.07 9.02 -52.15
N GLY A 305 4.46 9.14 -50.95
CA GLY A 305 4.93 10.02 -49.89
C GLY A 305 4.77 11.51 -50.17
N ARG A 306 4.02 11.89 -51.22
CA ARG A 306 3.86 13.29 -51.65
C ARG A 306 2.75 14.06 -50.92
N GLY A 307 2.15 13.43 -49.91
CA GLY A 307 1.11 14.05 -49.07
C GLY A 307 -0.31 13.98 -49.65
N GLN A 308 -0.53 13.22 -50.74
CA GLN A 308 -1.89 12.96 -51.22
C GLN A 308 -2.61 12.03 -50.23
N VAL A 309 -3.76 12.49 -49.74
CA VAL A 309 -4.63 11.69 -48.86
C VAL A 309 -5.64 10.93 -49.71
N LEU A 310 -5.79 9.65 -49.39
CA LEU A 310 -6.74 8.73 -50.01
C LEU A 310 -7.84 8.42 -49.00
N SER A 311 -9.07 8.31 -49.50
CA SER A 311 -10.24 7.81 -48.78
C SER A 311 -10.73 6.54 -49.47
N CYS A 312 -10.99 5.51 -48.69
CA CYS A 312 -11.59 4.27 -49.19
C CYS A 312 -13.05 4.53 -49.54
N GLN A 313 -13.38 4.44 -50.83
CA GLN A 313 -14.71 4.67 -51.38
C GLN A 313 -15.06 3.48 -52.28
N ASP A 314 -16.21 2.86 -52.04
CA ASP A 314 -16.66 1.66 -52.76
C ASP A 314 -15.59 0.57 -52.85
N HIS A 315 -14.88 0.33 -51.75
CA HIS A 315 -13.76 -0.60 -51.63
C HIS A 315 -12.58 -0.31 -52.58
N ALA A 316 -12.43 0.92 -53.05
CA ALA A 316 -11.26 1.41 -53.76
C ALA A 316 -10.64 2.63 -53.08
N TRP A 317 -9.31 2.66 -52.99
CA TRP A 317 -8.59 3.86 -52.54
C TRP A 317 -8.67 4.96 -53.59
N LEU A 318 -9.38 6.05 -53.28
CA LEU A 318 -9.50 7.20 -54.16
C LEU A 318 -8.94 8.46 -53.50
N PRO A 319 -8.33 9.37 -54.26
CA PRO A 319 -7.96 10.67 -53.72
C PRO A 319 -9.17 11.43 -53.16
N ILE A 320 -8.93 12.24 -52.13
CA ILE A 320 -9.94 13.21 -51.67
C ILE A 320 -10.16 14.22 -52.80
N GLY A 321 -11.35 14.18 -53.41
CA GLY A 321 -11.67 14.91 -54.64
C GLY A 321 -12.17 14.00 -55.78
N GLY A 322 -12.05 12.68 -55.62
CA GLY A 322 -12.60 11.68 -56.54
C GLY A 322 -11.56 11.10 -57.52
N PRO A 323 -12.00 10.40 -58.58
CA PRO A 323 -11.12 9.69 -59.50
C PRO A 323 -10.28 10.61 -60.38
N ALA A 324 -10.68 11.86 -60.56
CA ALA A 324 -9.92 12.85 -61.32
C ALA A 324 -9.70 14.09 -60.45
N LEU A 325 -8.44 14.39 -60.15
CA LEU A 325 -8.07 15.61 -59.45
C LEU A 325 -7.72 16.69 -60.45
N ARG A 326 -8.38 17.84 -60.34
CA ARG A 326 -8.10 19.00 -61.19
C ARG A 326 -6.90 19.78 -60.65
N HIS A 327 -5.98 20.17 -61.53
CA HIS A 327 -4.75 20.86 -61.15
C HIS A 327 -4.68 22.31 -61.66
N GLY A 328 -5.15 22.60 -62.87
CA GLY A 328 -4.97 23.93 -63.46
C GLY A 328 -5.93 24.22 -64.62
N TYR A 329 -6.05 25.51 -64.94
CA TYR A 329 -6.91 26.06 -65.99
C TYR A 329 -6.10 26.99 -66.89
N PHE A 330 -6.27 26.83 -68.20
CA PHE A 330 -5.55 27.60 -69.19
C PHE A 330 -6.52 28.11 -70.26
N MET A 331 -6.59 29.41 -70.45
CA MET A 331 -7.25 29.98 -71.62
C MET A 331 -6.28 29.90 -72.79
N VAL A 332 -6.68 29.21 -73.87
CA VAL A 332 -5.79 28.86 -74.98
C VAL A 332 -6.38 29.25 -76.33
N GLN A 333 -5.49 29.51 -77.28
CA GLN A 333 -5.80 29.68 -78.69
C GLN A 333 -5.11 28.59 -79.52
N ASN A 334 -5.42 28.52 -80.81
CA ASN A 334 -4.75 27.59 -81.71
C ASN A 334 -3.22 27.74 -81.65
N GLY A 335 -2.51 26.63 -81.44
CA GLY A 335 -1.05 26.54 -81.32
C GLY A 335 -0.50 26.77 -79.91
N TRP A 336 -1.32 27.05 -78.90
CA TRP A 336 -0.83 27.32 -77.54
C TRP A 336 -0.45 26.05 -76.77
N GLY A 337 0.53 26.16 -75.88
CA GLY A 337 0.99 25.08 -75.01
C GLY A 337 0.27 25.04 -73.67
N VAL A 338 -0.05 23.83 -73.18
CA VAL A 338 -0.61 23.54 -71.86
C VAL A 338 0.35 22.63 -71.10
N PRO A 339 0.83 23.02 -69.91
CA PRO A 339 1.78 22.22 -69.15
C PRO A 339 1.12 20.96 -68.55
N THR A 340 1.92 19.90 -68.38
CA THR A 340 1.48 18.66 -67.71
C THR A 340 1.28 18.90 -66.21
N PRO A 341 0.16 18.45 -65.62
CA PRO A 341 0.05 18.42 -64.17
C PRO A 341 1.01 17.36 -63.59
N ASN A 342 1.54 17.64 -62.39
CA ASN A 342 2.42 16.70 -61.70
C ASN A 342 1.59 15.72 -60.86
N CYS A 343 1.24 14.58 -61.47
CA CYS A 343 0.42 13.57 -60.81
C CYS A 343 1.20 12.79 -59.74
N SER A 344 0.50 12.47 -58.65
CA SER A 344 0.95 11.45 -57.71
C SER A 344 0.96 10.06 -58.37
N THR A 345 1.69 9.11 -57.78
CA THR A 345 1.74 7.74 -58.32
C THR A 345 0.33 7.16 -58.48
N GLY A 346 0.08 6.54 -59.63
CA GLY A 346 -1.23 6.03 -60.05
C GLY A 346 -2.03 7.01 -60.91
N GLY A 347 -1.65 8.29 -60.96
CA GLY A 347 -2.35 9.30 -61.75
C GLY A 347 -1.79 9.43 -63.17
N ILE A 348 -2.68 9.50 -64.16
CA ILE A 348 -2.38 9.77 -65.55
C ILE A 348 -2.79 11.23 -65.87
N PRO A 349 -1.87 12.06 -66.40
CA PRO A 349 -2.20 13.44 -66.75
C PRO A 349 -3.16 13.47 -67.94
N GLN A 350 -4.22 14.26 -67.83
CA GLN A 350 -5.26 14.43 -68.84
C GLN A 350 -5.64 15.91 -69.01
N ILE A 351 -6.28 16.22 -70.12
CA ILE A 351 -6.88 17.53 -70.37
C ILE A 351 -8.33 17.38 -70.84
N VAL A 352 -9.16 18.36 -70.48
CA VAL A 352 -10.53 18.52 -71.00
C VAL A 352 -10.65 19.89 -71.66
N PHE A 353 -11.25 19.92 -72.83
CA PHE A 353 -11.52 21.13 -73.58
C PHE A 353 -12.93 21.64 -73.30
N SER A 354 -13.02 22.91 -72.92
CA SER A 354 -14.27 23.65 -72.84
C SER A 354 -14.18 24.83 -73.82
N PRO A 355 -14.67 24.65 -75.06
CA PRO A 355 -14.87 25.75 -76.01
C PRO A 355 -15.51 27.00 -75.40
N VAL A 356 -14.96 28.19 -75.69
CA VAL A 356 -15.55 29.47 -75.25
C VAL A 356 -16.10 30.25 -76.43
N SER A 357 -15.28 30.48 -77.44
CA SER A 357 -15.70 31.19 -78.65
C SER A 357 -14.92 30.70 -79.85
N PHE A 358 -15.60 30.59 -80.99
CA PHE A 358 -14.99 30.30 -82.28
C PHE A 358 -15.56 31.25 -83.32
N TYR A 359 -14.71 31.71 -84.23
CA TYR A 359 -15.14 32.34 -85.46
C TYR A 359 -15.03 31.32 -86.59
N VAL A 360 -16.18 30.89 -87.11
CA VAL A 360 -16.26 30.03 -88.29
C VAL A 360 -17.27 30.56 -89.30
N ASN A 361 -17.00 30.32 -90.58
CA ASN A 361 -18.01 30.48 -91.63
C ASN A 361 -19.13 29.45 -91.39
N PRO A 362 -20.43 29.78 -91.56
CA PRO A 362 -21.57 28.91 -91.27
C PRO A 362 -21.59 27.49 -91.88
N THR A 363 -20.64 27.13 -92.75
CA THR A 363 -20.48 25.80 -93.34
C THR A 363 -19.31 24.98 -92.80
N ALA A 364 -18.49 25.50 -91.87
CA ALA A 364 -17.26 24.85 -91.44
C ALA A 364 -17.41 24.03 -90.14
N THR A 365 -16.84 22.82 -90.14
CA THR A 365 -16.63 22.01 -88.94
C THR A 365 -15.54 22.63 -88.06
N VAL A 366 -15.75 22.65 -86.74
CA VAL A 366 -14.72 23.01 -85.75
C VAL A 366 -14.15 21.73 -85.15
N ASN A 367 -12.84 21.56 -85.24
CA ASN A 367 -12.11 20.47 -84.58
C ASN A 367 -11.26 21.05 -83.44
N VAL A 368 -11.46 20.53 -82.23
CA VAL A 368 -10.63 20.84 -81.07
C VAL A 368 -9.85 19.59 -80.70
N SER A 369 -8.54 19.67 -80.70
CA SER A 369 -7.66 18.55 -80.39
C SER A 369 -6.38 19.02 -79.71
N ALA A 370 -5.60 18.05 -79.24
CA ALA A 370 -4.27 18.29 -78.68
C ALA A 370 -3.27 17.28 -79.23
N SER A 371 -2.01 17.69 -79.36
CA SER A 371 -0.90 16.76 -79.56
C SER A 371 0.03 16.74 -78.34
N GLY A 372 0.61 15.58 -78.06
CA GLY A 372 1.53 15.35 -76.94
C GLY A 372 0.91 14.53 -75.82
N SER A 373 1.75 14.08 -74.88
CA SER A 373 1.36 13.37 -73.65
C SER A 373 1.50 14.24 -72.40
N GLY A 374 1.51 15.56 -72.61
CA GLY A 374 1.91 16.56 -71.61
C GLY A 374 3.41 16.89 -71.73
N PRO A 375 3.80 18.16 -71.97
CA PRO A 375 2.90 19.29 -72.27
C PRO A 375 2.14 19.06 -73.58
N TRP A 376 0.97 19.67 -73.70
CA TRP A 376 0.12 19.55 -74.89
C TRP A 376 0.17 20.81 -75.72
N THR A 377 0.13 20.68 -77.04
CA THR A 377 -0.16 21.79 -77.95
C THR A 377 -1.62 21.69 -78.37
N VAL A 378 -2.37 22.78 -78.21
CA VAL A 378 -3.80 22.85 -78.49
C VAL A 378 -4.01 23.27 -79.94
N PHE A 379 -4.87 22.54 -80.64
CA PHE A 379 -5.29 22.85 -82.01
C PHE A 379 -6.78 23.14 -82.04
N ILE A 380 -7.12 24.29 -82.59
CA ILE A 380 -8.49 24.72 -82.87
C ILE A 380 -8.53 24.99 -84.37
N THR A 381 -9.02 24.03 -85.14
CA THR A 381 -8.93 24.06 -86.60
C THR A 381 -10.29 23.91 -87.28
N ASP A 382 -10.35 24.29 -88.56
CA ASP A 382 -11.48 23.99 -89.44
C ASP A 382 -11.49 22.51 -89.88
N GLY A 383 -12.44 22.15 -90.76
CA GLY A 383 -12.55 20.83 -91.38
C GLY A 383 -11.39 20.46 -92.33
N ASN A 384 -10.54 21.41 -92.70
CA ASN A 384 -9.38 21.22 -93.57
C ASN A 384 -8.06 21.21 -92.78
N GLY A 385 -8.12 21.37 -91.45
CA GLY A 385 -6.96 21.40 -90.57
C GLY A 385 -6.28 22.77 -90.44
N ASN A 386 -6.85 23.85 -90.97
CA ASN A 386 -6.30 25.20 -90.79
C ASN A 386 -6.69 25.76 -89.42
N GLY A 387 -5.76 26.42 -88.74
CA GLY A 387 -6.04 27.11 -87.49
C GLY A 387 -7.08 28.21 -87.66
N ILE A 388 -8.08 28.24 -86.78
CA ILE A 388 -9.13 29.26 -86.77
C ILE A 388 -9.03 30.17 -85.54
N GLY A 389 -9.56 31.39 -85.66
CA GLY A 389 -9.65 32.33 -84.55
C GLY A 389 -10.67 31.84 -83.52
N GLY A 390 -10.22 31.60 -82.29
CA GLY A 390 -11.08 31.13 -81.21
C GLY A 390 -10.33 30.93 -79.91
N MET A 391 -11.08 30.73 -78.84
CA MET A 391 -10.55 30.48 -77.51
C MET A 391 -11.26 29.27 -76.87
N ALA A 392 -10.49 28.48 -76.14
CA ALA A 392 -11.00 27.41 -75.30
C ALA A 392 -10.38 27.52 -73.90
N VAL A 393 -11.10 27.05 -72.88
CA VAL A 393 -10.51 26.74 -71.58
C VAL A 393 -10.05 25.29 -71.62
N VAL A 394 -8.79 25.06 -71.29
CA VAL A 394 -8.24 23.73 -71.06
C VAL A 394 -8.02 23.53 -69.58
N GLU A 395 -8.68 22.52 -69.04
CA GLU A 395 -8.50 22.06 -67.67
C GLU A 395 -7.52 20.88 -67.66
N THR A 396 -6.56 20.90 -66.74
CA THR A 396 -5.61 19.79 -66.54
C THR A 396 -6.01 18.97 -65.33
N TYR A 397 -5.94 17.64 -65.47
CA TYR A 397 -6.35 16.68 -64.45
C TYR A 397 -5.28 15.59 -64.26
N CYS A 398 -5.28 15.00 -63.08
CA CYS A 398 -4.68 13.70 -62.82
C CYS A 398 -5.81 12.70 -62.60
N SER A 399 -5.99 11.80 -63.56
CA SER A 399 -6.95 10.70 -63.48
C SER A 399 -6.27 9.50 -62.82
N TYR A 400 -6.80 9.06 -61.69
CA TYR A 400 -6.32 7.90 -60.95
C TYR A 400 -7.14 6.67 -61.26
#